data_AF-A0A9C9K0W7-F1
#
_entry.id   AF-A0A9C9K0W7-F1
#
_cell.length_a   1.000
_cell.length_b   1.000
_cell.length_c   1.000
_cell.angle_alpha   90.00
_cell.angle_beta   90.00
_cell.angle_gamma   90.00
#
_symmetry.space_group_name_H-M   'P 1'
#
loop_
_entity.id
_entity.type
_entity.pdbx_description
1 polymer ?
#
loop_
_entity_poly.entity_id
_entity_poly.type
_entity_poly.pdbx_seq_one_letter_code
_entity_poly.pdbx_strand_id
1 'polypeptide(L)'
;MIIVAFFLIGELCHTSGFIDIPTVPQYNISGMYGGGLTFSFPFTTDDPDPTDDQEPDPMDFTMVFRYGLAGRAEISLAMYTPVTYALSFSYLLSPEQDNKPAFFCGVDDISYNTHLSTIGMQGETGFIEEKNYHLKCNGRPWELFSTYIAMQKSFAPVFNVVVGLGRGRFVGYGPRSHIFNTDLFVLGEEYMTRSHSWWAFGIFFGGSIKAGPMELIAEIDGRDGNAGIRYRHKYFTGTLAVTKCEHFWSPEPFSPRFTLGVEATNRALMEGPQVGSIECVIRDYTSKQPLVGAVIDIKEINKRYKTKGSTFSLSLPVGNYTIAISKPNYEDYMAKISVKPKTKSRLFFHLKKRKETDQQTAASEQKNEYISQYLKQAEKYYEKDNLDAAQVALEMVFSLDPANKEAERFSEKIKIRREELINLYRAEAISKTQAKDYVGAIELWNKVLELDIQNSEAKTEIANLKKKISPVKKPAKPKKPKKPKEPAVTKEQIEALYRKGVKYFNAEKYDDALKLFKQVLVLNPDHIGAKDYKKRTEARIKILQGGG
;
A
#
# COMPACT_ATOMS: atom_id res chain seq x y z
N MET A 1 -3.45 -19.29 55.97
CA MET A 1 -2.54 -20.42 55.68
C MET A 1 -3.08 -21.23 54.48
N ILE A 2 -3.12 -20.67 53.27
CA ILE A 2 -3.62 -21.35 52.04
C ILE A 2 -2.68 -21.04 50.86
N ILE A 3 -1.35 -20.93 51.11
CA ILE A 3 -0.34 -20.70 50.05
C ILE A 3 0.85 -21.68 50.18
N VAL A 4 0.68 -22.82 50.88
CA VAL A 4 1.79 -23.79 51.10
C VAL A 4 1.38 -25.21 50.68
N ALA A 5 0.55 -25.35 49.66
CA ALA A 5 0.01 -26.66 49.24
C ALA A 5 0.30 -27.06 47.79
N PHE A 6 1.27 -26.40 47.13
CA PHE A 6 1.68 -26.79 45.77
C PHE A 6 3.20 -26.72 45.65
N PHE A 7 3.87 -27.70 46.27
CA PHE A 7 5.22 -28.08 45.92
C PHE A 7 5.15 -29.53 45.47
N LEU A 8 5.18 -29.71 44.16
CA LEU A 8 5.50 -30.98 43.49
C LEU A 8 6.92 -30.74 42.88
N ILE A 9 7.80 -31.74 42.64
CA ILE A 9 9.28 -31.58 42.27
C ILE A 9 9.98 -32.23 40.94
N GLY A 10 10.41 -31.54 39.83
CA GLY A 10 10.10 -31.71 38.35
C GLY A 10 11.14 -32.21 37.30
N GLU A 11 10.79 -32.94 36.23
CA GLU A 11 11.76 -33.48 35.23
C GLU A 11 11.59 -32.98 33.77
N LEU A 12 12.32 -31.92 33.38
CA LEU A 12 12.59 -31.48 32.00
C LEU A 12 13.97 -30.82 31.93
N CYS A 13 14.60 -30.83 30.75
CA CYS A 13 15.89 -30.20 30.49
C CYS A 13 15.95 -28.74 30.96
N HIS A 14 16.98 -28.41 31.74
CA HIS A 14 17.10 -27.10 32.40
C HIS A 14 17.55 -26.01 31.43
N THR A 15 18.28 -26.36 30.38
CA THR A 15 18.59 -25.47 29.26
C THR A 15 17.61 -25.68 28.11
N SER A 16 17.85 -25.03 26.97
CA SER A 16 17.14 -25.33 25.73
C SER A 16 17.29 -26.81 25.35
N GLY A 17 16.24 -27.61 25.57
CA GLY A 17 16.24 -29.03 25.26
C GLY A 17 15.05 -29.48 24.44
N PHE A 18 15.09 -30.76 24.08
CA PHE A 18 13.89 -31.51 23.79
C PHE A 18 13.20 -31.82 25.13
N ILE A 19 13.02 -33.07 25.54
CA ILE A 19 12.38 -33.39 26.83
C ILE A 19 13.45 -33.31 27.93
N ASP A 20 14.48 -34.14 27.83
CA ASP A 20 15.61 -34.22 28.75
C ASP A 20 16.98 -34.08 28.07
N ILE A 21 17.08 -34.28 26.74
CA ILE A 21 18.33 -34.02 26.03
C ILE A 21 18.51 -32.54 25.65
N PRO A 22 19.75 -32.01 25.73
CA PRO A 22 20.03 -30.63 25.34
C PRO A 22 19.96 -30.45 23.82
N THR A 23 19.56 -29.26 23.40
CA THR A 23 19.49 -28.82 21.99
C THR A 23 20.32 -27.53 21.84
N VAL A 24 20.46 -27.05 20.61
CA VAL A 24 21.09 -25.74 20.36
C VAL A 24 20.40 -24.64 21.19
N PRO A 25 21.17 -23.77 21.88
CA PRO A 25 20.61 -22.67 22.66
C PRO A 25 19.58 -21.84 21.88
N GLN A 26 18.35 -21.79 22.38
CA GLN A 26 17.24 -21.05 21.76
C GLN A 26 17.18 -19.59 22.25
N TYR A 27 18.01 -19.24 23.23
CA TYR A 27 18.15 -17.90 23.78
C TYR A 27 19.01 -16.96 22.92
N ASN A 28 18.61 -16.82 21.65
CA ASN A 28 19.41 -16.24 20.58
C ASN A 28 19.37 -14.70 20.46
N ILE A 29 18.60 -14.00 21.29
CA ILE A 29 18.58 -12.54 21.37
C ILE A 29 19.40 -12.12 22.60
N SER A 30 20.38 -11.23 22.43
CA SER A 30 21.23 -10.76 23.53
C SER A 30 20.40 -10.10 24.63
N GLY A 31 20.48 -10.62 25.87
CA GLY A 31 19.71 -10.13 27.01
C GLY A 31 18.29 -10.71 27.09
N MET A 32 17.97 -11.73 26.28
CA MET A 32 16.72 -12.47 26.42
C MET A 32 16.75 -13.29 27.69
N TYR A 33 15.65 -13.25 28.43
CA TYR A 33 15.47 -14.06 29.61
C TYR A 33 14.06 -14.64 29.63
N GLY A 34 13.89 -15.69 30.39
CA GLY A 34 12.62 -16.37 30.50
C GLY A 34 12.67 -17.38 31.61
N GLY A 35 11.58 -18.08 31.78
CA GLY A 35 11.51 -19.15 32.75
C GLY A 35 10.44 -20.15 32.39
N GLY A 36 10.54 -21.30 33.04
CA GLY A 36 9.62 -22.40 32.87
C GLY A 36 9.18 -22.97 34.21
N LEU A 37 7.99 -23.56 34.17
CA LEU A 37 7.45 -24.41 35.22
C LEU A 37 7.21 -25.77 34.60
N THR A 38 7.78 -26.80 35.20
CA THR A 38 7.59 -28.20 34.83
C THR A 38 6.83 -28.89 35.94
N PHE A 39 6.01 -29.90 35.64
CA PHE A 39 5.41 -30.84 36.59
C PHE A 39 5.51 -32.26 36.02
N SER A 40 6.00 -33.26 36.75
CA SER A 40 5.86 -34.69 36.42
C SER A 40 5.15 -35.48 37.52
N PHE A 41 4.57 -36.61 37.16
CA PHE A 41 4.00 -37.56 38.12
C PHE A 41 3.96 -38.96 37.50
N PRO A 42 4.16 -40.03 38.30
CA PRO A 42 4.06 -41.39 37.78
C PRO A 42 2.62 -41.71 37.38
N PHE A 43 2.46 -42.61 36.41
CA PHE A 43 1.17 -43.19 36.05
C PHE A 43 0.55 -43.99 37.19
N THR A 44 1.37 -44.65 38.01
CA THR A 44 0.94 -45.44 39.16
C THR A 44 1.74 -45.04 40.40
N THR A 45 1.05 -44.82 41.53
CA THR A 45 1.66 -44.52 42.83
C THR A 45 1.74 -45.73 43.75
N ASP A 46 1.24 -46.88 43.29
CA ASP A 46 1.19 -48.09 44.09
C ASP A 46 2.59 -48.68 44.21
N ASP A 47 3.01 -48.93 45.45
CA ASP A 47 4.17 -49.77 45.73
C ASP A 47 3.78 -51.23 45.41
N PRO A 48 4.39 -51.81 44.38
CA PRO A 48 4.06 -53.13 43.85
C PRO A 48 4.61 -54.28 44.71
N ASP A 49 5.56 -54.01 45.60
CA ASP A 49 6.06 -54.96 46.58
C ASP A 49 6.28 -54.25 47.93
N PRO A 50 5.24 -54.09 48.77
CA PRO A 50 5.33 -53.39 50.05
C PRO A 50 6.22 -54.10 51.09
N THR A 51 6.90 -55.18 50.70
CA THR A 51 7.88 -55.90 51.52
C THR A 51 9.33 -55.61 51.12
N ASP A 52 9.56 -54.89 50.02
CA ASP A 52 10.87 -54.36 49.67
C ASP A 52 11.09 -52.95 50.27
N ASP A 53 12.34 -52.48 50.28
CA ASP A 53 12.69 -51.14 50.78
C ASP A 53 12.50 -50.04 49.70
N GLN A 54 11.68 -50.28 48.65
CA GLN A 54 11.46 -49.33 47.56
C GLN A 54 10.24 -48.44 47.82
N GLU A 55 10.46 -47.13 47.83
CA GLU A 55 9.38 -46.14 47.91
C GLU A 55 8.75 -45.92 46.51
N PRO A 56 7.44 -45.59 46.40
CA PRO A 56 6.86 -45.25 45.10
C PRO A 56 7.49 -43.98 44.52
N ASP A 57 7.58 -43.90 43.19
CA ASP A 57 8.13 -42.73 42.50
C ASP A 57 7.38 -41.44 42.91
N PRO A 58 8.07 -40.42 43.42
CA PRO A 58 7.42 -39.21 43.91
C PRO A 58 6.94 -38.28 42.79
N MET A 59 5.94 -37.46 43.12
CA MET A 59 5.45 -36.38 42.25
C MET A 59 6.35 -35.15 42.24
N ASP A 60 6.26 -34.41 41.12
CA ASP A 60 7.40 -33.75 40.55
C ASP A 60 7.01 -32.37 39.83
N PHE A 61 7.66 -31.21 40.05
CA PHE A 61 7.76 -29.84 39.50
C PHE A 61 9.10 -29.05 39.68
N THR A 62 9.52 -28.33 38.63
CA THR A 62 10.81 -27.61 38.61
C THR A 62 10.58 -26.21 38.09
N MET A 63 11.18 -25.23 38.77
CA MET A 63 11.26 -23.86 38.26
C MET A 63 12.59 -23.64 37.60
N VAL A 64 12.57 -23.12 36.37
CA VAL A 64 13.80 -22.75 35.67
C VAL A 64 13.76 -21.28 35.34
N PHE A 65 14.84 -20.57 35.64
CA PHE A 65 15.13 -19.25 35.08
C PHE A 65 16.27 -19.39 34.07
N ARG A 66 16.14 -18.73 32.91
CA ARG A 66 17.13 -18.80 31.82
C ARG A 66 17.51 -17.41 31.36
N TYR A 67 18.78 -17.24 31.03
CA TYR A 67 19.36 -16.00 30.53
C TYR A 67 20.27 -16.25 29.33
N GLY A 68 20.02 -15.53 28.23
CA GLY A 68 20.79 -15.60 26.99
C GLY A 68 21.97 -14.64 26.98
N LEU A 69 23.16 -15.17 26.70
CA LEU A 69 24.41 -14.44 26.59
C LEU A 69 24.84 -14.32 25.13
N ALA A 70 24.93 -13.08 24.65
CA ALA A 70 25.45 -12.72 23.32
C ALA A 70 24.84 -13.52 22.15
N GLY A 71 23.62 -14.04 22.31
CA GLY A 71 22.93 -14.87 21.31
C GLY A 71 23.64 -16.18 20.97
N ARG A 72 24.59 -16.64 21.81
CA ARG A 72 25.38 -17.87 21.59
C ARG A 72 25.45 -18.78 22.80
N ALA A 73 25.23 -18.26 24.00
CA ALA A 73 25.23 -19.06 25.22
C ALA A 73 23.94 -18.86 26.01
N GLU A 74 23.65 -19.82 26.86
CA GLU A 74 22.52 -19.82 27.77
C GLU A 74 23.03 -20.24 29.15
N ILE A 75 22.62 -19.49 30.18
CA ILE A 75 22.74 -19.91 31.57
C ILE A 75 21.34 -20.18 32.09
N SER A 76 21.16 -21.30 32.77
CA SER A 76 19.92 -21.62 33.49
C SER A 76 20.19 -21.82 34.98
N LEU A 77 19.24 -21.38 35.79
CA LEU A 77 19.16 -21.68 37.21
C LEU A 77 17.87 -22.47 37.43
N ALA A 78 18.01 -23.76 37.73
CA ALA A 78 16.93 -24.63 38.14
C ALA A 78 16.77 -24.60 39.67
N MET A 79 15.54 -24.55 40.13
CA MET A 79 15.15 -24.69 41.53
C MET A 79 14.22 -25.90 41.64
N TYR A 80 14.67 -26.91 42.37
CA TYR A 80 13.90 -28.12 42.65
C TYR A 80 13.12 -27.95 43.96
N THR A 81 13.78 -27.47 45.01
CA THR A 81 13.15 -27.10 46.29
C THR A 81 13.54 -25.66 46.66
N PRO A 82 12.89 -25.01 47.64
CA PRO A 82 13.29 -23.68 48.10
C PRO A 82 14.73 -23.56 48.62
N VAL A 83 15.43 -24.69 48.79
CA VAL A 83 16.83 -24.74 49.24
C VAL A 83 17.71 -25.62 48.36
N THR A 84 17.23 -26.00 47.16
CA THR A 84 17.95 -26.90 46.24
C THR A 84 17.97 -26.30 44.84
N TYR A 85 19.18 -25.95 44.39
CA TYR A 85 19.41 -25.25 43.15
C TYR A 85 20.50 -25.93 42.31
N ALA A 86 20.35 -25.87 40.99
CA ALA A 86 21.39 -26.26 40.06
C ALA A 86 21.55 -25.20 38.97
N LEU A 87 22.79 -24.89 38.65
CA LEU A 87 23.14 -24.05 37.52
C LEU A 87 23.46 -24.95 36.32
N SER A 88 23.10 -24.49 35.12
CA SER A 88 23.52 -25.13 33.89
C SER A 88 23.96 -24.09 32.88
N PHE A 89 24.83 -24.51 31.97
CA PHE A 89 25.41 -23.67 30.93
C PHE A 89 25.42 -24.40 29.60
N SER A 90 25.00 -23.72 28.53
CA SER A 90 25.07 -24.24 27.16
C SER A 90 25.68 -23.20 26.23
N TYR A 91 26.51 -23.64 25.28
CA TYR A 91 27.23 -22.79 24.35
C TYR A 91 27.19 -23.34 22.92
N LEU A 92 26.79 -22.49 21.98
CA LEU A 92 26.83 -22.76 20.55
C LEU A 92 28.25 -22.55 20.00
N LEU A 93 28.95 -23.66 19.74
CA LEU A 93 30.31 -23.67 19.17
C LEU A 93 30.30 -23.24 17.71
N SER A 94 29.38 -23.79 16.92
CA SER A 94 29.20 -23.46 15.51
C SER A 94 27.72 -23.53 15.12
N PRO A 95 27.19 -22.50 14.44
CA PRO A 95 25.81 -22.54 13.94
C PRO A 95 25.65 -23.58 12.82
N GLU A 96 24.41 -24.01 12.62
CA GLU A 96 24.04 -24.87 11.49
C GLU A 96 24.25 -24.12 10.16
N GLN A 97 24.73 -24.86 9.14
CA GLN A 97 24.82 -24.41 7.74
C GLN A 97 24.17 -25.48 6.85
N ASP A 98 23.90 -25.17 5.58
CA ASP A 98 23.18 -26.07 4.66
C ASP A 98 23.75 -27.51 4.68
N ASN A 99 25.08 -27.66 4.62
CA ASN A 99 25.76 -28.96 4.61
C ASN A 99 26.49 -29.31 5.92
N LYS A 100 26.33 -28.54 7.00
CA LYS A 100 27.03 -28.78 8.28
C LYS A 100 26.05 -28.69 9.45
N PRO A 101 26.07 -29.66 10.39
CA PRO A 101 25.27 -29.54 11.61
C PRO A 101 25.76 -28.38 12.47
N ALA A 102 24.89 -27.89 13.34
CA ALA A 102 25.32 -27.08 14.47
C ALA A 102 26.11 -27.95 15.45
N PHE A 103 27.13 -27.38 16.08
CA PHE A 103 27.86 -27.99 17.19
C PHE A 103 27.69 -27.15 18.43
N PHE A 104 27.42 -27.79 19.57
CA PHE A 104 27.23 -27.12 20.84
C PHE A 104 27.73 -28.01 21.98
N CYS A 105 28.03 -27.39 23.11
CA CYS A 105 28.44 -28.09 24.31
C CYS A 105 27.83 -27.42 25.54
N GLY A 106 27.89 -28.10 26.67
CA GLY A 106 27.40 -27.55 27.91
C GLY A 106 27.79 -28.35 29.13
N VAL A 107 27.36 -27.83 30.26
CA VAL A 107 27.54 -28.40 31.59
C VAL A 107 26.21 -28.24 32.32
N ASP A 108 25.59 -29.36 32.66
CA ASP A 108 24.39 -29.40 33.48
C ASP A 108 24.75 -29.74 34.94
N ASP A 109 23.79 -29.55 35.84
CA ASP A 109 23.88 -29.97 37.25
C ASP A 109 25.12 -29.45 37.99
N ILE A 110 25.45 -28.17 37.79
CA ILE A 110 26.43 -27.46 38.62
C ILE A 110 25.74 -27.11 39.95
N SER A 111 26.02 -27.90 40.98
CA SER A 111 25.45 -27.74 42.32
C SER A 111 26.50 -27.98 43.41
N TYR A 112 26.08 -27.97 44.68
CA TYR A 112 26.93 -28.06 45.86
C TYR A 112 26.82 -29.39 46.63
N ASN A 113 26.06 -30.37 46.11
CA ASN A 113 25.96 -31.72 46.67
C ASN A 113 26.06 -32.76 45.53
N THR A 114 26.69 -33.88 45.82
CA THR A 114 26.96 -34.98 44.86
C THR A 114 25.71 -35.78 44.50
N HIS A 115 24.67 -35.74 45.35
CA HIS A 115 23.41 -36.44 45.16
C HIS A 115 22.30 -35.41 44.91
N LEU A 116 22.06 -35.14 43.62
CA LEU A 116 21.05 -34.21 43.14
C LEU A 116 19.96 -34.98 42.40
N SER A 117 18.71 -34.71 42.72
CA SER A 117 17.57 -35.27 42.01
C SER A 117 16.50 -34.20 41.79
N THR A 118 15.55 -34.46 40.90
CA THR A 118 14.39 -33.59 40.69
C THR A 118 13.59 -33.39 41.96
N ILE A 119 13.67 -34.30 42.94
CA ILE A 119 13.04 -34.21 44.27
C ILE A 119 13.86 -33.52 45.37
N GLY A 120 15.04 -33.00 45.03
CA GLY A 120 15.85 -32.18 45.90
C GLY A 120 17.26 -32.71 46.09
N MET A 121 17.80 -32.53 47.29
CA MET A 121 19.14 -32.96 47.66
C MET A 121 19.07 -33.80 48.92
N GLN A 122 19.68 -34.99 48.89
CA GLN A 122 19.85 -35.84 50.06
C GLN A 122 21.35 -36.03 50.33
N GLY A 123 21.73 -36.38 51.55
CA GLY A 123 23.12 -36.54 51.98
C GLY A 123 23.82 -37.77 51.38
N GLU A 124 24.47 -38.58 52.21
CA GLU A 124 25.37 -39.67 51.78
C GLU A 124 24.70 -40.84 51.02
N THR A 125 23.37 -41.03 51.14
CA THR A 125 22.69 -42.23 50.62
C THR A 125 21.93 -42.01 49.31
N GLY A 126 21.72 -40.76 48.91
CA GLY A 126 20.91 -40.44 47.76
C GLY A 126 19.42 -40.81 47.87
N PHE A 127 18.67 -40.54 46.80
CA PHE A 127 17.24 -40.88 46.64
C PHE A 127 17.04 -42.31 46.11
N ILE A 128 15.78 -42.73 45.90
CA ILE A 128 15.44 -44.11 45.52
C ILE A 128 16.20 -44.63 44.30
N GLU A 129 16.32 -43.82 43.27
CA GLU A 129 17.05 -44.20 42.06
C GLU A 129 18.53 -44.45 42.39
N GLU A 130 19.17 -43.57 43.16
CA GLU A 130 20.56 -43.74 43.60
C GLU A 130 20.75 -44.99 44.46
N LYS A 131 19.81 -45.29 45.36
CA LYS A 131 19.82 -46.54 46.14
C LYS A 131 19.73 -47.77 45.22
N ASN A 132 18.87 -47.74 44.21
CA ASN A 132 18.74 -48.81 43.22
C ASN A 132 20.02 -49.00 42.40
N TYR A 133 20.68 -47.90 42.00
CA TYR A 133 21.99 -47.92 41.36
C TYR A 133 23.08 -48.47 42.30
N HIS A 134 23.06 -48.14 43.58
CA HIS A 134 23.97 -48.73 44.58
C HIS A 134 23.78 -50.24 44.73
N LEU A 135 22.52 -50.71 44.80
CA LEU A 135 22.20 -52.13 44.97
C LEU A 135 22.57 -52.98 43.74
N LYS A 136 22.24 -52.47 42.54
CA LYS A 136 22.36 -53.22 41.28
C LYS A 136 23.72 -53.00 40.61
N CYS A 137 24.30 -51.81 40.72
CA CYS A 137 25.42 -51.36 39.88
C CYS A 137 26.60 -50.73 40.65
N ASN A 138 26.72 -50.87 41.98
CA ASN A 138 27.79 -50.25 42.81
C ASN A 138 27.83 -48.71 42.77
N GLY A 139 26.69 -48.09 42.51
CA GLY A 139 26.49 -46.65 42.61
C GLY A 139 26.12 -46.01 41.29
N ARG A 140 26.02 -44.69 41.33
CA ARG A 140 25.68 -43.85 40.19
C ARG A 140 26.89 -42.98 39.84
N PRO A 141 27.26 -42.83 38.55
CA PRO A 141 28.28 -41.85 38.16
C PRO A 141 28.00 -40.47 38.73
N TRP A 142 29.05 -39.74 39.07
CA TRP A 142 28.89 -38.38 39.59
C TRP A 142 28.22 -37.48 38.57
N GLU A 143 27.05 -36.94 38.93
CA GLU A 143 26.27 -36.06 38.06
C GLU A 143 26.61 -34.59 38.23
N LEU A 144 27.38 -34.23 39.25
CA LEU A 144 27.92 -32.90 39.37
C LEU A 144 28.75 -32.53 38.13
N PHE A 145 28.46 -31.34 37.63
CA PHE A 145 29.08 -30.80 36.42
C PHE A 145 28.86 -31.68 35.19
N SER A 146 27.71 -32.32 34.98
CA SER A 146 27.44 -33.19 33.83
C SER A 146 27.74 -32.51 32.49
N THR A 147 28.90 -32.81 31.88
CA THR A 147 29.34 -32.16 30.64
C THR A 147 28.88 -32.92 29.41
N TYR A 148 28.54 -32.20 28.35
CA TYR A 148 28.19 -32.79 27.06
C TYR A 148 28.77 -32.01 25.88
N ILE A 149 28.93 -32.71 24.76
CA ILE A 149 29.11 -32.14 23.42
C ILE A 149 28.11 -32.81 22.48
N ALA A 150 27.48 -32.03 21.62
CA ALA A 150 26.44 -32.51 20.74
C ALA A 150 26.41 -31.78 19.41
N MET A 151 25.74 -32.43 18.45
CA MET A 151 25.44 -31.87 17.15
C MET A 151 23.94 -31.90 16.88
N GLN A 152 23.45 -30.89 16.18
CA GLN A 152 22.06 -30.78 15.76
C GLN A 152 21.99 -30.49 14.27
N LYS A 153 21.07 -31.17 13.56
CA LYS A 153 20.80 -30.92 12.14
C LYS A 153 19.31 -30.83 11.88
N SER A 154 18.91 -29.84 11.09
CA SER A 154 17.55 -29.65 10.63
C SER A 154 17.44 -30.09 9.16
N PHE A 155 16.53 -31.00 8.88
CA PHE A 155 16.21 -31.50 7.54
C PHE A 155 14.88 -30.91 7.11
N ALA A 156 14.95 -29.93 6.20
CA ALA A 156 13.82 -29.09 5.83
C ALA A 156 13.25 -28.36 7.08
N PRO A 157 12.14 -27.59 7.00
CA PRO A 157 11.57 -26.96 8.20
C PRO A 157 10.80 -27.96 9.10
N VAL A 158 10.89 -29.26 8.81
CA VAL A 158 10.00 -30.29 9.35
C VAL A 158 10.72 -31.21 10.33
N PHE A 159 11.92 -31.69 10.04
CA PHE A 159 12.57 -32.73 10.84
C PHE A 159 13.86 -32.22 11.47
N ASN A 160 14.08 -32.46 12.76
CA ASN A 160 15.29 -32.06 13.47
C ASN A 160 15.86 -33.28 14.20
N VAL A 161 17.18 -33.42 14.21
CA VAL A 161 17.88 -34.51 14.88
C VAL A 161 18.99 -33.95 15.74
N VAL A 162 19.14 -34.52 16.93
CA VAL A 162 20.24 -34.27 17.86
C VAL A 162 20.93 -35.59 18.19
N VAL A 163 22.25 -35.57 18.20
CA VAL A 163 23.09 -36.66 18.70
C VAL A 163 24.22 -36.05 19.51
N GLY A 164 24.51 -36.62 20.68
CA GLY A 164 25.57 -36.14 21.53
C GLY A 164 26.20 -37.21 22.40
N LEU A 165 27.27 -36.80 23.05
CA LEU A 165 28.03 -37.59 24.00
C LEU A 165 28.12 -36.77 25.29
N GLY A 166 27.75 -37.35 26.42
CA GLY A 166 27.76 -36.68 27.71
C GLY A 166 28.23 -37.58 28.84
N ARG A 167 28.63 -36.99 29.96
CA ARG A 167 28.94 -37.73 31.20
C ARG A 167 28.06 -37.25 32.35
N GLY A 168 28.06 -37.99 33.46
CA GLY A 168 27.21 -37.70 34.60
C GLY A 168 25.78 -38.12 34.28
N ARG A 169 24.84 -37.16 34.24
CA ARG A 169 23.41 -37.42 33.97
C ARG A 169 23.14 -38.17 32.67
N PHE A 170 24.04 -38.13 31.69
CA PHE A 170 23.86 -38.81 30.41
C PHE A 170 24.26 -40.30 30.43
N VAL A 171 24.64 -40.85 31.58
CA VAL A 171 25.18 -42.22 31.72
C VAL A 171 24.25 -43.05 32.58
N GLY A 172 23.60 -44.05 31.99
CA GLY A 172 22.70 -44.96 32.71
C GLY A 172 23.20 -46.40 32.76
N TYR A 173 22.96 -47.08 33.88
CA TYR A 173 23.27 -48.51 34.05
C TYR A 173 22.02 -49.35 34.34
N GLY A 174 20.86 -48.88 33.88
CA GLY A 174 19.66 -49.69 33.86
C GLY A 174 19.78 -50.86 32.87
N PRO A 175 18.81 -51.80 32.86
CA PRO A 175 18.85 -53.00 32.02
C PRO A 175 18.94 -52.74 30.51
N ARG A 176 18.68 -51.52 30.05
CA ARG A 176 18.76 -51.13 28.63
C ARG A 176 19.66 -49.92 28.38
N SER A 177 19.85 -49.02 29.34
CA SER A 177 20.61 -47.78 29.15
C SER A 177 22.11 -47.97 29.01
N HIS A 178 22.67 -49.00 29.66
CA HIS A 178 24.11 -49.27 29.62
C HIS A 178 24.67 -49.50 28.20
N ILE A 179 23.84 -49.92 27.23
CA ILE A 179 24.31 -50.19 25.86
C ILE A 179 24.76 -48.92 25.12
N PHE A 180 24.38 -47.75 25.64
CA PHE A 180 24.74 -46.46 25.08
C PHE A 180 25.98 -45.85 25.75
N ASN A 181 26.59 -46.53 26.72
CA ASN A 181 27.78 -46.05 27.41
C ASN A 181 29.08 -46.51 26.73
N THR A 182 30.11 -45.67 26.77
CA THR A 182 31.42 -45.95 26.16
C THR A 182 32.19 -47.06 26.85
N ASP A 183 31.92 -47.32 28.13
CA ASP A 183 32.59 -48.38 28.88
C ASP A 183 32.04 -49.77 28.55
N LEU A 184 30.91 -49.90 27.83
CA LEU A 184 30.49 -51.15 27.20
C LEU A 184 31.60 -51.72 26.31
N PHE A 185 32.31 -50.85 25.56
CA PHE A 185 33.41 -51.27 24.68
C PHE A 185 34.66 -51.72 25.45
N VAL A 186 34.74 -51.43 26.76
CA VAL A 186 35.85 -51.79 27.64
C VAL A 186 35.50 -53.01 28.50
N LEU A 187 34.26 -53.08 29.00
CA LEU A 187 33.76 -54.11 29.91
C LEU A 187 33.22 -55.35 29.17
N GLY A 188 32.89 -55.27 27.88
CA GLY A 188 32.51 -56.44 27.08
C GLY A 188 31.19 -57.06 27.55
N GLU A 189 31.21 -58.31 28.07
CA GLU A 189 30.06 -58.99 28.68
C GLU A 189 29.99 -58.79 30.21
N GLU A 190 31.03 -58.21 30.84
CA GLU A 190 31.10 -57.97 32.28
C GLU A 190 30.32 -56.72 32.73
N TYR A 191 29.70 -55.99 31.80
CA TYR A 191 28.91 -54.78 32.09
C TYR A 191 27.64 -55.04 32.91
N MET A 192 27.14 -56.29 32.94
CA MET A 192 26.02 -56.71 33.80
C MET A 192 26.45 -56.97 35.24
N THR A 193 27.74 -56.84 35.56
CA THR A 193 28.24 -56.96 36.94
C THR A 193 28.09 -55.64 37.70
N ARG A 194 28.34 -55.66 39.01
CA ARG A 194 28.38 -54.46 39.85
C ARG A 194 29.49 -53.47 39.46
N SER A 195 30.38 -53.76 38.51
CA SER A 195 31.52 -52.89 38.21
C SER A 195 31.26 -52.06 36.96
N HIS A 196 31.20 -50.73 37.11
CA HIS A 196 31.14 -49.79 35.99
C HIS A 196 32.20 -48.69 36.08
N SER A 197 32.44 -47.97 34.97
CA SER A 197 33.36 -46.83 34.99
C SER A 197 32.68 -45.59 35.57
N TRP A 198 33.36 -44.93 36.52
CA TRP A 198 32.96 -43.61 37.03
C TRP A 198 33.20 -42.47 36.03
N TRP A 199 33.90 -42.77 34.93
CA TRP A 199 34.30 -41.83 33.88
C TRP A 199 33.69 -42.17 32.52
N ALA A 200 32.68 -43.04 32.48
CA ALA A 200 31.98 -43.37 31.24
C ALA A 200 31.31 -42.13 30.65
N PHE A 201 31.17 -42.14 29.32
CA PHE A 201 30.31 -41.23 28.59
C PHE A 201 29.14 -42.01 28.00
N GLY A 202 27.95 -41.44 28.03
CA GLY A 202 26.76 -41.99 27.40
C GLY A 202 26.43 -41.24 26.13
N ILE A 203 25.94 -41.99 25.14
CA ILE A 203 25.41 -41.46 23.89
C ILE A 203 23.94 -41.14 24.10
N PHE A 204 23.57 -39.89 23.81
CA PHE A 204 22.18 -39.48 23.76
C PHE A 204 21.81 -39.05 22.35
N PHE A 205 20.55 -39.26 21.99
CA PHE A 205 20.04 -38.88 20.68
C PHE A 205 18.53 -38.70 20.71
N GLY A 206 18.03 -37.86 19.80
CA GLY A 206 16.61 -37.63 19.68
C GLY A 206 16.27 -36.89 18.41
N GLY A 207 14.99 -36.83 18.11
CA GLY A 207 14.49 -36.12 16.96
C GLY A 207 13.13 -35.51 17.19
N SER A 208 12.81 -34.54 16.34
CA SER A 208 11.51 -33.90 16.35
C SER A 208 10.93 -33.71 14.96
N ILE A 209 9.60 -33.86 14.85
CA ILE A 209 8.83 -33.61 13.63
C ILE A 209 7.89 -32.43 13.89
N LYS A 210 8.04 -31.37 13.11
CA LYS A 210 7.27 -30.12 13.20
C LYS A 210 6.10 -30.13 12.23
N ALA A 211 4.91 -29.82 12.74
CA ALA A 211 3.69 -29.64 11.98
C ALA A 211 2.99 -28.34 12.43
N GLY A 212 3.29 -27.24 11.74
CA GLY A 212 2.82 -25.91 12.14
C GLY A 212 3.37 -25.49 13.51
N PRO A 213 2.55 -25.09 14.48
CA PRO A 213 3.01 -24.76 15.83
C PRO A 213 3.27 -25.99 16.71
N MET A 214 2.94 -27.19 16.24
CA MET A 214 3.13 -28.44 17.00
C MET A 214 4.45 -29.11 16.61
N GLU A 215 5.08 -29.77 17.57
CA GLU A 215 6.31 -30.53 17.40
C GLU A 215 6.20 -31.85 18.17
N LEU A 216 6.28 -32.97 17.46
CA LEU A 216 6.36 -34.31 18.05
C LEU A 216 7.82 -34.63 18.33
N ILE A 217 8.12 -35.19 19.49
CA ILE A 217 9.49 -35.39 20.00
C ILE A 217 9.63 -36.83 20.48
N ALA A 218 10.76 -37.45 20.15
CA ALA A 218 11.20 -38.71 20.74
C ALA A 218 12.72 -38.68 20.94
N GLU A 219 13.20 -39.19 22.06
CA GLU A 219 14.61 -39.12 22.45
C GLU A 219 15.01 -40.21 23.44
N ILE A 220 16.32 -40.36 23.62
CA ILE A 220 16.97 -41.15 24.66
C ILE A 220 18.12 -40.30 25.22
N ASP A 221 18.15 -40.04 26.52
CA ASP A 221 19.17 -39.21 27.21
C ASP A 221 20.41 -40.02 27.68
N GLY A 222 20.43 -41.32 27.38
CA GLY A 222 21.42 -42.28 27.84
C GLY A 222 20.96 -43.10 29.05
N ARG A 223 19.87 -42.69 29.71
CA ARG A 223 19.22 -43.41 30.82
C ARG A 223 17.82 -43.87 30.44
N ASP A 224 17.02 -42.91 29.96
CA ASP A 224 15.58 -43.00 29.82
C ASP A 224 15.17 -42.67 28.38
N GLY A 225 14.13 -43.37 27.90
CA GLY A 225 13.46 -43.09 26.63
C GLY A 225 12.26 -42.18 26.86
N ASN A 226 12.23 -41.05 26.16
CA ASN A 226 11.18 -40.03 26.34
C ASN A 226 10.46 -39.74 25.03
N ALA A 227 9.15 -39.47 25.11
CA ALA A 227 8.35 -39.08 23.97
C ALA A 227 7.34 -38.00 24.35
N GLY A 228 7.04 -37.07 23.45
CA GLY A 228 6.18 -35.95 23.80
C GLY A 228 5.76 -35.07 22.64
N ILE A 229 4.96 -34.07 22.97
CA ILE A 229 4.41 -33.08 22.07
C ILE A 229 4.70 -31.70 22.65
N ARG A 230 5.16 -30.79 21.80
CA ARG A 230 5.43 -29.40 22.13
C ARG A 230 4.61 -28.47 21.26
N TYR A 231 3.93 -27.52 21.87
CA TYR A 231 3.32 -26.38 21.21
C TYR A 231 4.26 -25.17 21.31
N ARG A 232 4.71 -24.65 20.17
CA ARG A 232 5.57 -23.47 20.08
C ARG A 232 4.77 -22.26 19.65
N HIS A 233 4.58 -21.33 20.58
CA HIS A 233 4.18 -19.97 20.27
C HIS A 233 5.38 -19.04 20.32
N LYS A 234 5.26 -17.85 19.72
CA LYS A 234 6.36 -16.87 19.70
C LYS A 234 6.80 -16.43 21.10
N TYR A 235 5.88 -16.41 22.06
CA TYR A 235 6.11 -15.89 23.41
C TYR A 235 6.11 -16.95 24.52
N PHE A 236 5.54 -18.11 24.25
CA PHE A 236 5.45 -19.21 25.22
C PHE A 236 5.53 -20.57 24.52
N THR A 237 5.93 -21.57 25.27
CA THR A 237 6.00 -22.97 24.84
C THR A 237 5.24 -23.81 25.85
N GLY A 238 4.42 -24.74 25.37
CA GLY A 238 3.81 -25.79 26.18
C GLY A 238 4.36 -27.15 25.79
N THR A 239 4.68 -28.00 26.76
CA THR A 239 5.20 -29.35 26.54
C THR A 239 4.35 -30.36 27.31
N LEU A 240 3.97 -31.44 26.64
CA LEU A 240 3.37 -32.63 27.24
C LEU A 240 4.27 -33.80 26.88
N ALA A 241 4.76 -34.55 27.84
CA ALA A 241 5.66 -35.67 27.60
C ALA A 241 5.29 -36.88 28.47
N VAL A 242 5.69 -38.04 28.00
CA VAL A 242 5.82 -39.25 28.79
C VAL A 242 7.31 -39.53 28.92
N THR A 243 7.81 -39.59 30.15
CA THR A 243 9.21 -39.93 30.44
C THR A 243 9.31 -41.36 30.96
N LYS A 244 10.51 -41.95 30.84
CA LYS A 244 10.77 -43.35 31.19
C LYS A 244 9.85 -44.33 30.45
N CYS A 245 9.65 -44.10 29.15
CA CYS A 245 8.74 -44.88 28.30
C CYS A 245 9.09 -46.38 28.28
N GLU A 246 10.35 -46.73 28.47
CA GLU A 246 10.82 -48.11 28.57
C GLU A 246 10.17 -48.90 29.71
N HIS A 247 9.65 -48.21 30.75
CA HIS A 247 8.92 -48.83 31.86
C HIS A 247 7.59 -49.46 31.41
N PHE A 248 6.98 -49.04 30.30
CA PHE A 248 5.78 -49.71 29.75
C PHE A 248 5.99 -51.20 29.44
N TRP A 249 7.24 -51.61 29.24
CA TRP A 249 7.63 -52.99 28.93
C TRP A 249 8.64 -53.53 29.92
N SER A 250 8.66 -53.00 31.15
CA SER A 250 9.45 -53.53 32.24
C SER A 250 8.72 -54.69 32.93
N PRO A 251 9.40 -55.81 33.24
CA PRO A 251 8.85 -56.84 34.12
C PRO A 251 8.87 -56.41 35.58
N GLU A 252 9.73 -55.44 35.92
CA GLU A 252 9.75 -54.77 37.21
C GLU A 252 8.68 -53.68 37.24
N PRO A 253 8.07 -53.44 38.40
CA PRO A 253 6.88 -52.62 38.51
C PRO A 253 7.18 -51.11 38.61
N PHE A 254 8.02 -50.64 37.69
CA PHE A 254 8.33 -49.24 37.51
C PHE A 254 7.24 -48.52 36.72
N SER A 255 7.00 -47.26 37.06
CA SER A 255 5.98 -46.46 36.38
C SER A 255 6.62 -45.51 35.36
N PRO A 256 6.12 -45.45 34.11
CA PRO A 256 6.32 -44.28 33.26
C PRO A 256 5.75 -43.03 33.94
N ARG A 257 6.14 -41.84 33.49
CA ARG A 257 5.71 -40.58 34.10
C ARG A 257 5.08 -39.64 33.09
N PHE A 258 4.05 -38.90 33.50
CA PHE A 258 3.47 -37.81 32.73
C PHE A 258 4.12 -36.50 33.12
N THR A 259 4.67 -35.78 32.14
CA THR A 259 5.34 -34.50 32.34
C THR A 259 4.63 -33.38 31.57
N LEU A 260 4.40 -32.27 32.25
CA LEU A 260 3.77 -31.03 31.76
C LEU A 260 4.75 -29.88 31.93
N GLY A 261 5.02 -29.12 30.89
CA GLY A 261 5.90 -27.96 30.92
C GLY A 261 5.25 -26.73 30.31
N VAL A 262 5.43 -25.57 30.94
CA VAL A 262 5.12 -24.26 30.34
C VAL A 262 6.32 -23.36 30.50
N GLU A 263 6.70 -22.71 29.40
CA GLU A 263 7.83 -21.78 29.36
C GLU A 263 7.42 -20.47 28.71
N ALA A 264 7.96 -19.36 29.19
CA ALA A 264 7.74 -18.04 28.60
C ALA A 264 9.03 -17.22 28.58
N THR A 265 9.10 -16.27 27.64
CA THR A 265 10.27 -15.39 27.49
C THR A 265 9.86 -13.92 27.43
N ASN A 266 10.80 -13.02 27.73
CA ASN A 266 10.64 -11.58 27.55
C ASN A 266 10.70 -11.13 26.07
N ARG A 267 10.71 -12.05 25.10
CA ARG A 267 10.87 -11.76 23.66
C ARG A 267 9.91 -10.69 23.14
N ALA A 268 8.67 -10.66 23.64
CA ALA A 268 7.69 -9.63 23.28
C ALA A 268 8.17 -8.21 23.58
N LEU A 269 8.87 -8.02 24.70
CA LEU A 269 9.43 -6.73 25.11
C LEU A 269 10.67 -6.37 24.28
N MET A 270 11.44 -7.36 23.87
CA MET A 270 12.72 -7.15 23.17
C MET A 270 12.58 -6.84 21.68
N GLU A 271 11.64 -7.47 20.98
CA GLU A 271 11.53 -7.30 19.52
C GLU A 271 10.96 -5.92 19.10
N GLY A 272 10.38 -5.17 20.05
CA GLY A 272 9.73 -3.89 19.79
C GLY A 272 8.56 -3.98 18.79
N PRO A 273 7.86 -2.87 18.52
CA PRO A 273 6.86 -2.83 17.47
C PRO A 273 7.56 -2.96 16.11
N GLN A 274 7.21 -3.98 15.33
CA GLN A 274 7.71 -4.11 13.96
C GLN A 274 7.28 -2.87 13.15
N VAL A 275 8.19 -2.34 12.33
CA VAL A 275 7.92 -1.18 11.46
C VAL A 275 8.01 -1.57 9.99
N GLY A 276 7.24 -0.88 9.16
CA GLY A 276 7.36 -0.88 7.71
C GLY A 276 7.45 0.56 7.20
N SER A 277 7.84 0.73 5.93
CA SER A 277 7.95 2.04 5.31
C SER A 277 6.94 2.17 4.18
N ILE A 278 6.27 3.32 4.10
CA ILE A 278 5.40 3.67 2.98
C ILE A 278 6.01 4.81 2.20
N GLU A 279 5.93 4.72 0.87
CA GLU A 279 6.27 5.78 -0.06
C GLU A 279 5.00 6.19 -0.80
N CYS A 280 4.44 7.33 -0.41
CA CYS A 280 3.23 7.90 -0.96
C CYS A 280 3.58 8.80 -2.15
N VAL A 281 3.00 8.50 -3.31
CA VAL A 281 3.10 9.30 -4.53
C VAL A 281 1.73 9.88 -4.83
N ILE A 282 1.61 11.20 -4.83
CA ILE A 282 0.34 11.90 -5.01
C ILE A 282 0.30 12.48 -6.42
N ARG A 283 -0.76 12.20 -7.17
CA ARG A 283 -0.91 12.60 -8.57
C ARG A 283 -2.30 13.15 -8.86
N ASP A 284 -2.39 13.98 -9.89
CA ASP A 284 -3.65 14.39 -10.48
C ASP A 284 -4.31 13.18 -11.18
N TYR A 285 -5.63 13.04 -11.00
CA TYR A 285 -6.37 11.90 -11.54
C TYR A 285 -6.36 11.86 -13.08
N THR A 286 -6.43 13.01 -13.74
CA THR A 286 -6.60 13.13 -15.20
C THR A 286 -5.25 13.16 -15.92
N SER A 287 -4.39 14.12 -15.58
CA SER A 287 -3.10 14.34 -16.20
C SER A 287 -2.00 13.37 -15.74
N LYS A 288 -2.24 12.65 -14.63
CA LYS A 288 -1.26 11.76 -13.96
C LYS A 288 0.02 12.47 -13.48
N GLN A 289 0.08 13.80 -13.57
CA GLN A 289 1.22 14.58 -13.12
C GLN A 289 1.31 14.57 -11.58
N PRO A 290 2.52 14.54 -11.01
CA PRO A 290 2.70 14.56 -9.56
C PRO A 290 2.26 15.89 -8.95
N LEU A 291 1.64 15.81 -7.77
CA LEU A 291 1.16 16.95 -7.01
C LEU A 291 2.08 17.23 -5.82
N VAL A 292 2.57 18.46 -5.73
CA VAL A 292 3.43 18.93 -4.63
C VAL A 292 2.61 19.73 -3.61
N GLY A 293 2.94 19.66 -2.33
CA GLY A 293 2.30 20.50 -1.29
C GLY A 293 0.93 20.03 -0.84
N ALA A 294 0.60 18.75 -1.05
CA ALA A 294 -0.54 18.11 -0.39
C ALA A 294 -0.28 17.92 1.12
N VAL A 295 -1.35 17.93 1.90
CA VAL A 295 -1.37 17.63 3.33
C VAL A 295 -1.86 16.20 3.51
N ILE A 296 -1.16 15.44 4.35
CA ILE A 296 -1.42 14.04 4.64
C ILE A 296 -1.69 13.90 6.13
N ASP A 297 -2.89 13.49 6.50
CA ASP A 297 -3.31 13.18 7.86
C ASP A 297 -3.40 11.66 8.05
N ILE A 298 -2.73 11.14 9.07
CA ILE A 298 -2.81 9.72 9.46
C ILE A 298 -3.61 9.63 10.76
N LYS A 299 -4.84 9.11 10.67
CA LYS A 299 -5.84 9.23 11.73
C LYS A 299 -5.45 8.50 13.01
N GLU A 300 -4.94 7.28 12.89
CA GLU A 300 -4.68 6.38 14.03
C GLU A 300 -3.52 6.86 14.92
N ILE A 301 -2.63 7.70 14.39
CA ILE A 301 -1.53 8.31 15.16
C ILE A 301 -1.71 9.81 15.37
N ASN A 302 -2.83 10.38 14.89
CA ASN A 302 -3.14 11.81 14.94
C ASN A 302 -1.97 12.72 14.51
N LYS A 303 -1.31 12.37 13.39
CA LYS A 303 -0.21 13.16 12.82
C LYS A 303 -0.53 13.70 11.44
N ARG A 304 -0.13 14.95 11.25
CA ARG A 304 -0.26 15.71 10.00
C ARG A 304 1.11 15.95 9.38
N TYR A 305 1.22 15.71 8.08
CA TYR A 305 2.43 15.92 7.30
C TYR A 305 2.13 16.80 6.09
N LYS A 306 3.07 17.67 5.73
CA LYS A 306 3.00 18.47 4.50
C LYS A 306 4.09 18.01 3.54
N THR A 307 3.71 17.65 2.33
CA THR A 307 4.64 17.15 1.31
C THR A 307 5.52 18.29 0.79
N LYS A 308 6.86 18.13 0.88
CA LYS A 308 7.83 19.08 0.29
C LYS A 308 8.06 18.82 -1.21
N GLY A 309 7.81 17.61 -1.67
CA GLY A 309 7.94 17.18 -3.06
C GLY A 309 6.75 16.32 -3.51
N SER A 310 6.88 15.67 -4.67
CA SER A 310 5.86 14.78 -5.25
C SER A 310 5.70 13.44 -4.53
N THR A 311 6.70 13.09 -3.73
CA THR A 311 6.82 11.81 -3.04
C THR A 311 7.05 12.09 -1.55
N PHE A 312 6.37 11.33 -0.70
CA PHE A 312 6.46 11.41 0.75
C PHE A 312 6.73 10.02 1.31
N SER A 313 7.79 9.87 2.12
CA SER A 313 8.13 8.60 2.75
C SER A 313 8.01 8.68 4.27
N LEU A 314 7.45 7.64 4.87
CA LEU A 314 7.26 7.53 6.32
C LEU A 314 7.46 6.09 6.78
N SER A 315 8.06 5.92 7.95
CA SER A 315 8.11 4.63 8.66
C SER A 315 7.04 4.60 9.75
N LEU A 316 6.24 3.55 9.76
CA LEU A 316 5.13 3.34 10.68
C LEU A 316 5.20 1.94 11.29
N PRO A 317 4.70 1.74 12.51
CA PRO A 317 4.44 0.41 13.03
C PRO A 317 3.58 -0.43 12.06
N VAL A 318 3.70 -1.74 12.14
CA VAL A 318 2.84 -2.67 11.41
C VAL A 318 1.41 -2.50 11.89
N GLY A 319 0.49 -2.34 10.94
CA GLY A 319 -0.90 -2.09 11.26
C GLY A 319 -1.67 -1.55 10.06
N ASN A 320 -2.96 -1.30 10.29
CA ASN A 320 -3.83 -0.69 9.31
C ASN A 320 -4.01 0.78 9.64
N TYR A 321 -3.88 1.64 8.63
CA TYR A 321 -3.93 3.09 8.78
C TYR A 321 -4.89 3.70 7.78
N THR A 322 -5.56 4.77 8.19
CA THR A 322 -6.41 5.61 7.36
C THR A 322 -5.66 6.89 7.04
N ILE A 323 -5.29 7.03 5.77
CA ILE A 323 -4.64 8.21 5.24
C ILE A 323 -5.71 9.10 4.61
N ALA A 324 -5.82 10.34 5.10
CA ALA A 324 -6.56 11.42 4.47
C ALA A 324 -5.58 12.38 3.79
N ILE A 325 -5.85 12.73 2.54
CA ILE A 325 -5.02 13.62 1.74
C ILE A 325 -5.87 14.79 1.29
N SER A 326 -5.42 16.00 1.62
CA SER A 326 -6.09 17.24 1.23
C SER A 326 -5.13 18.14 0.46
N LYS A 327 -5.68 18.82 -0.55
CA LYS A 327 -4.94 19.79 -1.37
C LYS A 327 -5.91 20.85 -1.90
N PRO A 328 -5.55 22.15 -1.88
CA PRO A 328 -6.39 23.18 -2.48
C PRO A 328 -6.76 22.87 -3.93
N ASN A 329 -8.03 23.12 -4.30
CA ASN A 329 -8.65 22.85 -5.62
C ASN A 329 -8.88 21.37 -5.98
N TYR A 330 -8.58 20.45 -5.06
CA TYR A 330 -8.87 19.02 -5.20
C TYR A 330 -9.94 18.58 -4.20
N GLU A 331 -10.61 17.47 -4.50
CA GLU A 331 -11.44 16.74 -3.55
C GLU A 331 -10.55 16.01 -2.54
N ASP A 332 -10.94 16.00 -1.27
CA ASP A 332 -10.22 15.27 -0.23
C ASP A 332 -10.28 13.77 -0.53
N TYR A 333 -9.14 13.09 -0.38
CA TYR A 333 -9.00 11.68 -0.68
C TYR A 333 -8.73 10.88 0.60
N MET A 334 -9.46 9.80 0.82
CA MET A 334 -9.23 8.90 1.96
C MET A 334 -8.96 7.48 1.48
N ALA A 335 -7.93 6.84 2.03
CA ALA A 335 -7.61 5.45 1.79
C ALA A 335 -7.19 4.73 3.06
N LYS A 336 -7.60 3.46 3.16
CA LYS A 336 -7.07 2.52 4.15
C LYS A 336 -5.88 1.80 3.56
N ILE A 337 -4.79 1.73 4.30
CA ILE A 337 -3.55 1.07 3.91
C ILE A 337 -3.13 0.09 5.00
N SER A 338 -2.34 -0.90 4.62
CA SER A 338 -1.75 -1.86 5.56
C SER A 338 -0.23 -1.80 5.47
N VAL A 339 0.43 -1.53 6.59
CA VAL A 339 1.88 -1.48 6.69
C VAL A 339 2.38 -2.86 7.08
N LYS A 340 3.13 -3.50 6.18
CA LYS A 340 3.73 -4.82 6.40
C LYS A 340 5.11 -4.71 7.05
N PRO A 341 5.50 -5.68 7.89
CA PRO A 341 6.79 -5.66 8.57
C PRO A 341 7.96 -5.65 7.60
N LYS A 342 8.98 -4.83 7.89
CA LYS A 342 10.24 -4.74 7.14
C LYS A 342 10.07 -4.56 5.62
N THR A 343 8.91 -4.05 5.19
CA THR A 343 8.55 -3.91 3.78
C THR A 343 8.45 -2.43 3.43
N LYS A 344 9.05 -2.02 2.31
CA LYS A 344 8.84 -0.69 1.72
C LYS A 344 7.74 -0.77 0.67
N SER A 345 6.56 -0.22 0.97
CA SER A 345 5.40 -0.24 0.07
C SER A 345 5.26 1.10 -0.65
N ARG A 346 5.16 1.07 -1.98
CA ARG A 346 4.90 2.27 -2.78
C ARG A 346 3.40 2.40 -3.08
N LEU A 347 2.82 3.52 -2.71
CA LEU A 347 1.38 3.78 -2.77
C LEU A 347 1.09 4.97 -3.69
N PHE A 348 0.10 4.83 -4.55
CA PHE A 348 -0.30 5.88 -5.50
C PHE A 348 -1.69 6.42 -5.15
N PHE A 349 -1.77 7.73 -4.94
CA PHE A 349 -3.00 8.43 -4.63
C PHE A 349 -3.35 9.38 -5.76
N HIS A 350 -4.54 9.24 -6.32
CA HIS A 350 -5.00 10.01 -7.47
C HIS A 350 -6.12 10.96 -7.04
N LEU A 351 -5.80 12.25 -6.97
CA LEU A 351 -6.75 13.27 -6.52
C LEU A 351 -7.50 13.85 -7.72
N LYS A 352 -8.81 14.00 -7.57
CA LYS A 352 -9.69 14.61 -8.57
C LYS A 352 -9.85 16.10 -8.29
N LYS A 353 -9.80 16.93 -9.33
CA LYS A 353 -10.08 18.36 -9.20
C LYS A 353 -11.56 18.60 -8.87
N ARG A 354 -11.83 19.68 -8.15
CA ARG A 354 -13.20 20.06 -7.78
C ARG A 354 -13.94 20.62 -9.01
N LYS A 355 -15.20 20.20 -9.20
CA LYS A 355 -16.01 20.45 -10.42
C LYS A 355 -16.12 21.93 -10.84
N GLU A 356 -16.18 22.87 -9.89
CA GLU A 356 -16.29 24.31 -10.18
C GLU A 356 -15.04 24.89 -10.87
N THR A 357 -13.86 24.35 -10.54
CA THR A 357 -12.59 24.83 -11.09
C THR A 357 -12.34 24.28 -12.50
N ASP A 358 -12.76 23.04 -12.78
CA ASP A 358 -12.60 22.43 -14.10
C ASP A 358 -13.49 23.12 -15.16
N GLN A 359 -14.73 23.51 -14.81
CA GLN A 359 -15.61 24.22 -15.74
C GLN A 359 -15.12 25.64 -16.05
N GLN A 360 -14.60 26.36 -15.06
CA GLN A 360 -14.04 27.70 -15.25
C GLN A 360 -12.75 27.67 -16.07
N THR A 361 -11.88 26.66 -15.84
CA THR A 361 -10.63 26.51 -16.58
C THR A 361 -10.91 26.13 -18.04
N ALA A 362 -11.79 25.16 -18.28
CA ALA A 362 -12.18 24.77 -19.64
C ALA A 362 -12.87 25.90 -20.42
N ALA A 363 -13.75 26.68 -19.76
CA ALA A 363 -14.38 27.84 -20.38
C ALA A 363 -13.37 28.95 -20.71
N SER A 364 -12.37 29.16 -19.85
CA SER A 364 -11.30 30.13 -20.10
C SER A 364 -10.38 29.70 -21.25
N GLU A 365 -10.04 28.42 -21.34
CA GLU A 365 -9.22 27.87 -22.43
C GLU A 365 -9.96 27.99 -23.77
N GLN A 366 -11.24 27.59 -23.80
CA GLN A 366 -12.06 27.69 -25.01
C GLN A 366 -12.27 29.14 -25.45
N LYS A 367 -12.47 30.06 -24.51
CA LYS A 367 -12.55 31.51 -24.78
C LYS A 367 -11.27 32.02 -25.44
N ASN A 368 -10.10 31.64 -24.92
CA ASN A 368 -8.81 32.08 -25.46
C ASN A 368 -8.53 31.49 -26.85
N GLU A 369 -8.98 30.26 -27.13
CA GLU A 369 -8.87 29.66 -28.45
C GLU A 369 -9.68 30.43 -29.49
N TYR A 370 -10.94 30.79 -29.18
CA TYR A 370 -11.75 31.61 -30.08
C TYR A 370 -11.14 32.99 -30.33
N ILE A 371 -10.60 33.65 -29.29
CA ILE A 371 -9.89 34.93 -29.45
C ILE A 371 -8.71 34.79 -30.43
N SER A 372 -7.90 33.74 -30.27
CA SER A 372 -6.76 33.49 -31.18
C SER A 372 -7.20 33.24 -32.62
N GLN A 373 -8.30 32.50 -32.83
CA GLN A 373 -8.84 32.25 -34.17
C GLN A 373 -9.34 33.53 -34.85
N TYR A 374 -10.09 34.38 -34.14
CA TYR A 374 -10.60 35.63 -34.69
C TYR A 374 -9.49 36.65 -34.97
N LEU A 375 -8.45 36.72 -34.13
CA LEU A 375 -7.27 37.56 -34.40
C LEU A 375 -6.54 37.13 -35.68
N LYS A 376 -6.32 35.82 -35.87
CA LYS A 376 -5.73 35.30 -37.13
C LYS A 376 -6.60 35.60 -38.34
N GLN A 377 -7.92 35.57 -38.18
CA GLN A 377 -8.84 35.92 -39.26
C GLN A 377 -8.78 37.41 -39.61
N ALA A 378 -8.71 38.29 -38.61
CA ALA A 378 -8.52 39.72 -38.80
C ALA A 378 -7.22 40.02 -39.56
N GLU A 379 -6.13 39.35 -39.19
CA GLU A 379 -4.83 39.46 -39.86
C GLU A 379 -4.90 39.03 -41.33
N LYS A 380 -5.52 37.89 -41.61
CA LYS A 380 -5.71 37.40 -42.99
C LYS A 380 -6.55 38.34 -43.87
N TYR A 381 -7.53 39.05 -43.30
CA TYR A 381 -8.32 40.05 -44.04
C TYR A 381 -7.55 41.35 -44.24
N TYR A 382 -6.76 41.76 -43.24
CA TYR A 382 -5.89 42.93 -43.30
C TYR A 382 -4.82 42.78 -44.39
N GLU A 383 -4.18 41.61 -44.52
CA GLU A 383 -3.22 41.31 -45.59
C GLU A 383 -3.81 41.42 -47.00
N LYS A 384 -5.14 41.34 -47.13
CA LYS A 384 -5.87 41.47 -48.40
C LYS A 384 -6.44 42.87 -48.64
N ASP A 385 -6.08 43.85 -47.80
CA ASP A 385 -6.66 45.20 -47.75
C ASP A 385 -8.21 45.20 -47.59
N ASN A 386 -8.80 44.10 -47.12
CA ASN A 386 -10.24 44.03 -46.81
C ASN A 386 -10.47 44.49 -45.36
N LEU A 387 -10.37 45.81 -45.18
CA LEU A 387 -10.35 46.44 -43.86
C LEU A 387 -11.67 46.29 -43.09
N ASP A 388 -12.82 46.24 -43.77
CA ASP A 388 -14.11 46.04 -43.10
C ASP A 388 -14.29 44.60 -42.59
N ALA A 389 -13.87 43.59 -43.37
CA ALA A 389 -13.88 42.21 -42.90
C ALA A 389 -12.91 41.97 -41.73
N ALA A 390 -11.76 42.66 -41.75
CA ALA A 390 -10.83 42.65 -40.62
C ALA A 390 -11.43 43.28 -39.37
N GLN A 391 -12.16 44.39 -39.52
CA GLN A 391 -12.84 45.06 -38.40
C GLN A 391 -13.93 44.17 -37.77
N VAL A 392 -14.74 43.48 -38.58
CA VAL A 392 -15.76 42.54 -38.09
C VAL A 392 -15.13 41.39 -37.32
N ALA A 393 -13.98 40.87 -37.75
CA ALA A 393 -13.28 39.82 -37.01
C ALA A 393 -12.77 40.32 -35.63
N LEU A 394 -12.33 41.58 -35.53
CA LEU A 394 -11.97 42.18 -34.24
C LEU A 394 -13.18 42.42 -33.32
N GLU A 395 -14.34 42.77 -33.86
CA GLU A 395 -15.58 42.88 -33.08
C GLU A 395 -15.95 41.57 -32.39
N MET A 396 -15.67 40.43 -33.03
CA MET A 396 -15.83 39.11 -32.39
C MET A 396 -14.86 38.93 -31.21
N VAL A 397 -13.63 39.44 -31.30
CA VAL A 397 -12.68 39.42 -30.18
C VAL A 397 -13.18 40.31 -29.03
N PHE A 398 -13.62 41.54 -29.32
CA PHE A 398 -14.14 42.45 -28.30
C PHE A 398 -15.44 41.93 -27.65
N SER A 399 -16.25 41.15 -28.37
CA SER A 399 -17.43 40.49 -27.79
C SER A 399 -17.07 39.44 -26.72
N LEU A 400 -15.89 38.83 -26.84
CA LEU A 400 -15.38 37.84 -25.90
C LEU A 400 -14.56 38.50 -24.79
N ASP A 401 -13.71 39.45 -25.15
CA ASP A 401 -12.82 40.19 -24.24
C ASP A 401 -12.78 41.69 -24.63
N PRO A 402 -13.65 42.51 -24.02
CA PRO A 402 -13.73 43.94 -24.33
C PRO A 402 -12.43 44.71 -24.05
N ALA A 403 -11.54 44.19 -23.21
CA ALA A 403 -10.27 44.82 -22.82
C ALA A 403 -9.06 44.19 -23.51
N ASN A 404 -9.27 43.47 -24.62
CA ASN A 404 -8.20 42.78 -25.32
C ASN A 404 -7.22 43.78 -25.97
N LYS A 405 -6.04 43.92 -25.36
CA LYS A 405 -5.00 44.85 -25.81
C LYS A 405 -4.47 44.57 -27.21
N GLU A 406 -4.53 43.32 -27.66
CA GLU A 406 -4.04 42.94 -28.99
C GLU A 406 -5.02 43.36 -30.08
N ALA A 407 -6.32 43.10 -29.88
CA ALA A 407 -7.37 43.58 -30.76
C ALA A 407 -7.42 45.11 -30.84
N GLU A 408 -7.21 45.80 -29.72
CA GLU A 408 -7.14 47.27 -29.69
C GLU A 408 -6.00 47.81 -30.57
N ARG A 409 -4.78 47.25 -30.41
CA ARG A 409 -3.63 47.60 -31.26
C ARG A 409 -3.91 47.31 -32.73
N PHE A 410 -4.60 46.21 -33.04
CA PHE A 410 -4.92 45.85 -34.42
C PHE A 410 -5.98 46.78 -35.03
N SER A 411 -6.96 47.22 -34.24
CA SER A 411 -7.96 48.21 -34.68
C SER A 411 -7.29 49.54 -35.06
N GLU A 412 -6.28 49.98 -34.31
CA GLU A 412 -5.54 51.19 -34.66
C GLU A 412 -4.74 51.02 -35.97
N LYS A 413 -4.14 49.83 -36.19
CA LYS A 413 -3.49 49.50 -37.48
C LYS A 413 -4.46 49.56 -38.66
N ILE A 414 -5.68 49.05 -38.50
CA ILE A 414 -6.73 49.11 -39.53
C ILE A 414 -7.09 50.56 -39.85
N LYS A 415 -7.23 51.40 -38.81
CA LYS A 415 -7.56 52.81 -38.97
C LYS A 415 -6.48 53.57 -39.75
N ILE A 416 -5.21 53.40 -39.37
CA ILE A 416 -4.06 54.01 -40.05
C ILE A 416 -4.02 53.57 -41.52
N ARG A 417 -4.15 52.25 -41.78
CA ARG A 417 -4.15 51.71 -43.14
C ARG A 417 -5.30 52.22 -44.00
N ARG A 418 -6.48 52.43 -43.40
CA ARG A 418 -7.65 53.01 -44.07
C ARG A 418 -7.36 54.44 -44.53
N GLU A 419 -6.76 55.25 -43.66
CA GLU A 419 -6.37 56.63 -43.99
C GLU A 419 -5.29 56.68 -45.08
N GLU A 420 -4.30 55.78 -45.04
CA GLU A 420 -3.27 55.64 -46.09
C GLU A 420 -3.89 55.33 -47.46
N LEU A 421 -4.79 54.34 -47.53
CA LEU A 421 -5.44 53.95 -48.79
C LEU A 421 -6.36 55.06 -49.33
N ILE A 422 -7.07 55.76 -48.45
CA ILE A 422 -7.87 56.93 -48.83
C ILE A 422 -6.97 58.00 -49.48
N ASN A 423 -5.83 58.31 -48.87
CA ASN A 423 -4.89 59.30 -49.40
C ASN A 423 -4.26 58.86 -50.73
N LEU A 424 -3.93 57.57 -50.86
CA LEU A 424 -3.40 56.99 -52.10
C LEU A 424 -4.40 57.10 -53.24
N TYR A 425 -5.62 56.59 -53.07
CA TYR A 425 -6.65 56.64 -54.11
C TYR A 425 -7.05 58.07 -54.46
N ARG A 426 -7.08 58.97 -53.46
CA ARG A 426 -7.28 60.40 -53.68
C ARG A 426 -6.20 61.00 -54.58
N ALA A 427 -4.92 60.78 -54.28
CA ALA A 427 -3.81 61.31 -55.06
C ALA A 427 -3.82 60.78 -56.51
N GLU A 428 -4.08 59.48 -56.69
CA GLU A 428 -4.22 58.87 -58.01
C GLU A 428 -5.42 59.43 -58.78
N ALA A 429 -6.57 59.63 -58.11
CA ALA A 429 -7.77 60.20 -58.73
C ALA A 429 -7.53 61.65 -59.22
N ILE A 430 -6.79 62.45 -58.45
CA ILE A 430 -6.38 63.81 -58.83
C ILE A 430 -5.44 63.76 -60.05
N SER A 431 -4.44 62.87 -60.04
CA SER A 431 -3.52 62.68 -61.16
C SER A 431 -4.25 62.29 -62.45
N LYS A 432 -5.17 61.32 -62.36
CA LYS A 432 -6.04 60.90 -63.47
C LYS A 432 -6.93 62.03 -64.00
N THR A 433 -7.43 62.87 -63.09
CA THR A 433 -8.22 64.06 -63.45
C THR A 433 -7.38 65.06 -64.25
N GLN A 434 -6.13 65.30 -63.86
CA GLN A 434 -5.19 66.15 -64.60
C GLN A 434 -4.86 65.58 -65.98
N ALA A 435 -4.75 64.24 -66.08
CA ALA A 435 -4.56 63.52 -67.33
C ALA A 435 -5.81 63.46 -68.25
N LYS A 436 -6.94 64.08 -67.84
CA LYS A 436 -8.26 64.05 -68.51
C LYS A 436 -8.89 62.66 -68.64
N ASP A 437 -8.38 61.66 -67.92
CA ASP A 437 -8.99 60.35 -67.77
C ASP A 437 -10.07 60.41 -66.68
N TYR A 438 -11.22 60.99 -67.04
CA TYR A 438 -12.29 61.26 -66.09
C TYR A 438 -13.02 59.99 -65.62
N VAL A 439 -13.02 58.92 -66.42
CA VAL A 439 -13.65 57.63 -66.03
C VAL A 439 -12.77 56.95 -64.98
N GLY A 440 -11.47 56.83 -65.23
CA GLY A 440 -10.53 56.27 -64.26
C GLY A 440 -10.45 57.08 -62.96
N ALA A 441 -10.56 58.41 -63.04
CA ALA A 441 -10.64 59.26 -61.85
C ALA A 441 -11.90 58.98 -61.00
N ILE A 442 -13.07 58.78 -61.63
CA ILE A 442 -14.33 58.45 -60.91
C ILE A 442 -14.22 57.08 -60.24
N GLU A 443 -13.61 56.08 -60.88
CA GLU A 443 -13.40 54.76 -60.27
C GLU A 443 -12.55 54.85 -58.99
N LEU A 444 -11.46 55.61 -59.02
CA LEU A 444 -10.61 55.82 -57.85
C LEU A 444 -11.32 56.60 -56.74
N TRP A 445 -12.12 57.63 -57.08
CA TRP A 445 -12.94 58.32 -56.09
C TRP A 445 -14.03 57.43 -55.49
N ASN A 446 -14.57 56.46 -56.22
CA ASN A 446 -15.49 55.47 -55.65
C ASN A 446 -14.78 54.54 -54.65
N LYS A 447 -13.52 54.16 -54.88
CA LYS A 447 -12.72 53.41 -53.90
C LYS A 447 -12.49 54.21 -52.60
N VAL A 448 -12.34 55.54 -52.70
CA VAL A 448 -12.31 56.41 -51.52
C VAL A 448 -13.64 56.33 -50.75
N LEU A 449 -14.77 56.30 -51.45
CA LEU A 449 -16.10 56.16 -50.83
C LEU A 449 -16.39 54.76 -50.27
N GLU A 450 -15.73 53.72 -50.78
CA GLU A 450 -15.79 52.37 -50.17
C GLU A 450 -15.10 52.35 -48.80
N LEU A 451 -13.99 53.10 -48.64
CA LEU A 451 -13.25 53.19 -47.38
C LEU A 451 -13.83 54.22 -46.40
N ASP A 452 -14.39 55.31 -46.93
CA ASP A 452 -15.08 56.38 -46.20
C ASP A 452 -16.32 56.86 -46.98
N ILE A 453 -17.47 56.27 -46.67
CA ILE A 453 -18.76 56.58 -47.29
C ILE A 453 -19.16 58.05 -47.10
N GLN A 454 -18.62 58.73 -46.08
CA GLN A 454 -18.95 60.12 -45.78
C GLN A 454 -17.98 61.14 -46.37
N ASN A 455 -16.97 60.70 -47.11
CA ASN A 455 -15.98 61.57 -47.72
C ASN A 455 -16.64 62.62 -48.64
N SER A 456 -16.67 63.87 -48.18
CA SER A 456 -17.37 64.98 -48.86
C SER A 456 -16.65 65.43 -50.13
N GLU A 457 -15.33 65.29 -50.17
CA GLU A 457 -14.49 65.61 -51.32
C GLU A 457 -14.72 64.64 -52.46
N ALA A 458 -14.65 63.33 -52.20
CA ALA A 458 -14.90 62.30 -53.21
C ALA A 458 -16.28 62.45 -53.86
N LYS A 459 -17.33 62.73 -53.06
CA LYS A 459 -18.69 63.00 -53.58
C LYS A 459 -18.73 64.22 -54.51
N THR A 460 -18.08 65.31 -54.08
CA THR A 460 -18.00 66.56 -54.85
C THR A 460 -17.24 66.37 -56.17
N GLU A 461 -16.08 65.71 -56.12
CA GLU A 461 -15.24 65.50 -57.30
C GLU A 461 -15.88 64.53 -58.29
N ILE A 462 -16.52 63.44 -57.85
CA ILE A 462 -17.32 62.57 -58.73
C ILE A 462 -18.42 63.37 -59.44
N ALA A 463 -19.13 64.24 -58.72
CA ALA A 463 -20.19 65.07 -59.30
C ALA A 463 -19.63 66.07 -60.33
N ASN A 464 -18.46 66.66 -60.07
CA ASN A 464 -17.78 67.58 -60.98
C ASN A 464 -17.24 66.87 -62.23
N LEU A 465 -16.62 65.70 -62.07
CA LEU A 465 -16.09 64.89 -63.17
C LEU A 465 -17.21 64.36 -64.07
N LYS A 466 -18.34 63.92 -63.49
CA LYS A 466 -19.54 63.53 -64.26
C LYS A 466 -20.09 64.65 -65.15
N LYS A 467 -19.98 65.92 -64.71
CA LYS A 467 -20.37 67.09 -65.53
C LYS A 467 -19.42 67.31 -66.71
N LYS A 468 -18.12 67.03 -66.55
CA LYS A 468 -17.09 67.20 -67.60
C LYS A 468 -17.14 66.14 -68.71
N ILE A 469 -17.72 64.97 -68.44
CA ILE A 469 -17.85 63.85 -69.41
C ILE A 469 -19.04 64.04 -70.39
N SER A 470 -19.88 65.07 -70.25
CA SER A 470 -21.08 65.24 -71.10
C SER A 470 -20.90 66.24 -72.26
N PRO A 471 -21.19 65.85 -73.51
CA PRO A 471 -21.93 66.68 -74.46
C PRO A 471 -23.39 66.21 -74.56
N VAL A 472 -24.29 67.17 -74.73
CA VAL A 472 -25.76 66.99 -74.74
C VAL A 472 -26.22 66.10 -75.91
N LYS A 473 -26.94 64.99 -75.63
CA LYS A 473 -28.26 64.65 -76.19
C LYS A 473 -28.86 63.38 -75.55
N LYS A 474 -30.10 63.49 -75.08
CA LYS A 474 -31.01 62.37 -74.74
C LYS A 474 -31.53 61.68 -76.02
N PRO A 475 -31.95 60.41 -75.91
CA PRO A 475 -33.39 60.09 -75.88
C PRO A 475 -33.76 59.25 -74.63
N ALA A 476 -34.80 59.63 -73.88
CA ALA A 476 -36.17 59.05 -73.89
C ALA A 476 -36.25 57.68 -73.19
N LYS A 477 -36.57 57.65 -71.88
CA LYS A 477 -37.92 57.43 -71.25
C LYS A 477 -38.25 55.92 -71.11
N PRO A 478 -39.10 55.47 -70.15
CA PRO A 478 -40.13 56.24 -69.46
C PRO A 478 -40.30 56.00 -67.93
N LYS A 479 -40.84 57.02 -67.26
CA LYS A 479 -41.68 56.85 -66.07
C LYS A 479 -42.90 56.02 -66.44
N LYS A 480 -43.28 55.04 -65.62
CA LYS A 480 -44.65 54.49 -65.62
C LYS A 480 -45.29 54.51 -64.23
N PRO A 481 -46.62 54.62 -64.19
CA PRO A 481 -47.42 55.14 -63.08
C PRO A 481 -48.16 54.02 -62.32
N LYS A 482 -48.94 54.45 -61.33
CA LYS A 482 -49.86 53.68 -60.47
C LYS A 482 -50.74 52.64 -61.19
N LYS A 483 -50.82 51.45 -60.54
CA LYS A 483 -51.92 50.47 -60.30
C LYS A 483 -53.16 50.46 -61.22
N PRO A 484 -53.74 49.26 -61.47
CA PRO A 484 -54.90 48.81 -60.65
C PRO A 484 -54.90 47.32 -60.19
N LYS A 485 -55.50 47.10 -58.99
CA LYS A 485 -56.35 45.99 -58.44
C LYS A 485 -55.97 44.52 -58.75
N GLU A 486 -56.01 43.50 -57.89
CA GLU A 486 -56.31 43.17 -56.47
C GLU A 486 -56.00 41.63 -56.35
N PRO A 487 -55.90 40.95 -55.18
CA PRO A 487 -56.75 41.08 -54.01
C PRO A 487 -56.03 41.59 -52.76
N ALA A 488 -56.81 42.26 -51.93
CA ALA A 488 -56.41 42.80 -50.65
C ALA A 488 -56.06 41.68 -49.64
N VAL A 489 -54.80 41.68 -49.21
CA VAL A 489 -54.41 41.25 -47.87
C VAL A 489 -53.76 42.48 -47.24
N THR A 490 -54.33 42.98 -46.14
CA THR A 490 -53.84 44.21 -45.50
C THR A 490 -52.45 44.00 -44.92
N LYS A 491 -51.64 45.06 -44.82
CA LYS A 491 -50.32 45.01 -44.17
C LYS A 491 -50.45 44.52 -42.73
N GLU A 492 -51.56 44.84 -42.07
CA GLU A 492 -51.94 44.34 -40.75
C GLU A 492 -52.18 42.82 -40.72
N GLN A 493 -52.76 42.23 -41.77
CA GLN A 493 -52.95 40.78 -41.86
C GLN A 493 -51.62 40.04 -42.06
N ILE A 494 -50.70 40.59 -42.85
CA ILE A 494 -49.34 40.04 -43.01
C ILE A 494 -48.58 40.10 -41.68
N GLU A 495 -48.68 41.21 -40.96
CA GLU A 495 -48.05 41.37 -39.65
C GLU A 495 -48.69 40.45 -38.59
N ALA A 496 -50.01 40.24 -38.65
CA ALA A 496 -50.70 39.30 -37.76
C ALA A 496 -50.27 37.85 -38.02
N LEU A 497 -50.09 37.45 -39.28
CA LEU A 497 -49.55 36.14 -39.65
C LEU A 497 -48.10 35.98 -39.16
N TYR A 498 -47.28 37.01 -39.29
CA TYR A 498 -45.91 37.02 -38.79
C TYR A 498 -45.86 36.86 -37.26
N ARG A 499 -46.64 37.63 -36.51
CA ARG A 499 -46.75 37.51 -35.04
C ARG A 499 -47.25 36.13 -34.61
N LYS A 500 -48.20 35.54 -35.35
CA LYS A 500 -48.67 34.17 -35.10
C LYS A 500 -47.54 33.16 -35.33
N GLY A 501 -46.74 33.33 -36.39
CA GLY A 501 -45.55 32.51 -36.66
C GLY A 501 -44.52 32.58 -35.53
N VAL A 502 -44.22 33.78 -35.03
CA VAL A 502 -43.31 33.97 -33.87
C VAL A 502 -43.87 33.31 -32.61
N LYS A 503 -45.18 33.39 -32.37
CA LYS A 503 -45.82 32.71 -31.23
C LYS A 503 -45.68 31.19 -31.31
N TYR A 504 -45.87 30.58 -32.49
CA TYR A 504 -45.66 29.14 -32.67
C TYR A 504 -44.19 28.74 -32.56
N PHE A 505 -43.27 29.59 -33.03
CA PHE A 505 -41.83 29.36 -32.88
C PHE A 505 -41.41 29.33 -31.40
N ASN A 506 -41.91 30.27 -30.60
CA ASN A 506 -41.64 30.31 -29.15
C ASN A 506 -42.34 29.18 -28.38
N ALA A 507 -43.43 28.63 -28.93
CA ALA A 507 -44.12 27.46 -28.38
C ALA A 507 -43.56 26.12 -28.91
N GLU A 508 -42.40 26.15 -29.56
CA GLU A 508 -41.68 24.99 -30.12
C GLU A 508 -42.45 24.18 -31.18
N LYS A 509 -43.52 24.74 -31.74
CA LYS A 509 -44.29 24.15 -32.85
C LYS A 509 -43.68 24.56 -34.18
N TYR A 510 -42.48 24.05 -34.45
CA TYR A 510 -41.64 24.52 -35.55
C TYR A 510 -42.24 24.27 -36.95
N ASP A 511 -42.95 23.16 -37.17
CA ASP A 511 -43.59 22.88 -38.46
C ASP A 511 -44.72 23.88 -38.80
N ASP A 512 -45.51 24.27 -37.79
CA ASP A 512 -46.58 25.27 -37.95
C ASP A 512 -46.01 26.68 -38.11
N ALA A 513 -44.96 27.01 -37.37
CA ALA A 513 -44.24 28.27 -37.52
C ALA A 513 -43.65 28.42 -38.93
N LEU A 514 -43.05 27.36 -39.48
CA LEU A 514 -42.47 27.36 -40.83
C LEU A 514 -43.52 27.60 -41.92
N LYS A 515 -44.72 26.99 -41.79
CA LYS A 515 -45.84 27.23 -42.71
C LYS A 515 -46.26 28.70 -42.71
N LEU A 516 -46.38 29.31 -41.53
CA LEU A 516 -46.79 30.71 -41.40
C LEU A 516 -45.74 31.68 -41.95
N PHE A 517 -44.44 31.45 -41.70
CA PHE A 517 -43.39 32.29 -42.27
C PHE A 517 -43.31 32.17 -43.80
N LYS A 518 -43.55 30.98 -44.37
CA LYS A 518 -43.67 30.81 -45.82
C LYS A 518 -44.86 31.59 -46.39
N GLN A 519 -46.03 31.56 -45.72
CA GLN A 519 -47.19 32.36 -46.13
C GLN A 519 -46.90 33.87 -46.08
N VAL A 520 -46.23 34.36 -45.03
CA VAL A 520 -45.81 35.77 -44.93
C VAL A 520 -44.89 36.14 -46.09
N LEU A 521 -43.96 35.26 -46.48
CA LEU A 521 -43.02 35.51 -47.59
C LEU A 521 -43.67 35.39 -48.98
N VAL A 522 -44.78 34.66 -49.12
CA VAL A 522 -45.59 34.69 -50.35
C VAL A 522 -46.32 36.03 -50.49
N LEU A 523 -46.82 36.59 -49.38
CA LEU A 523 -47.55 37.85 -49.35
C LEU A 523 -46.63 39.08 -49.35
N ASN A 524 -45.44 38.97 -48.74
CA ASN A 524 -44.39 39.98 -48.71
C ASN A 524 -43.00 39.32 -48.80
N PRO A 525 -42.47 39.12 -50.02
CA PRO A 525 -41.17 38.49 -50.25
C PRO A 525 -39.97 39.19 -49.60
N ASP A 526 -40.12 40.46 -49.21
CA ASP A 526 -39.04 41.28 -48.63
C ASP A 526 -39.14 41.45 -47.11
N HIS A 527 -40.04 40.70 -46.46
CA HIS A 527 -40.19 40.75 -45.00
C HIS A 527 -38.96 40.17 -44.28
N ILE A 528 -38.05 41.04 -43.83
CA ILE A 528 -36.77 40.69 -43.19
C ILE A 528 -36.96 39.73 -42.00
N GLY A 529 -37.90 40.04 -41.09
CA GLY A 529 -38.18 39.20 -39.93
C GLY A 529 -38.62 37.77 -40.29
N ALA A 530 -39.49 37.60 -41.29
CA ALA A 530 -39.95 36.28 -41.72
C ALA A 530 -38.83 35.47 -42.39
N LYS A 531 -37.88 36.10 -43.10
CA LYS A 531 -36.68 35.43 -43.64
C LYS A 531 -35.77 34.90 -42.52
N ASP A 532 -35.51 35.73 -41.50
CA ASP A 532 -34.67 35.35 -40.37
C ASP A 532 -35.31 34.22 -39.54
N TYR A 533 -36.57 34.38 -39.16
CA TYR A 533 -37.30 33.36 -38.40
C TYR A 533 -37.50 32.06 -39.19
N LYS A 534 -37.71 32.11 -40.51
CA LYS A 534 -37.72 30.89 -41.35
C LYS A 534 -36.40 30.13 -41.25
N LYS A 535 -35.26 30.81 -41.40
CA LYS A 535 -33.92 30.20 -41.31
C LYS A 535 -33.67 29.56 -39.94
N ARG A 536 -34.05 30.26 -38.85
CA ARG A 536 -33.95 29.73 -37.48
C ARG A 536 -34.86 28.51 -37.26
N THR A 537 -36.07 28.54 -37.82
CA THR A 537 -37.04 27.43 -37.73
C THR A 537 -36.53 26.20 -38.48
N GLU A 538 -36.00 26.35 -39.70
CA GLU A 538 -35.42 25.26 -40.48
C GLU A 538 -34.20 24.62 -39.79
N ALA A 539 -33.36 25.44 -39.14
CA ALA A 539 -32.24 24.93 -38.34
C ALA A 539 -32.72 24.10 -37.14
N ARG A 540 -33.78 24.52 -36.45
CA ARG A 540 -34.34 23.78 -35.30
C ARG A 540 -35.02 22.48 -35.70
N ILE A 541 -35.76 22.46 -36.80
CA ILE A 541 -36.35 21.22 -37.35
C ILE A 541 -35.24 20.23 -37.71
N LYS A 542 -34.15 20.68 -38.34
CA LYS A 542 -33.01 19.81 -38.72
C LYS A 542 -32.30 19.20 -37.50
N ILE A 543 -32.18 19.96 -36.40
CA ILE A 543 -31.62 19.45 -35.14
C ILE A 543 -32.54 18.38 -34.53
N LEU A 544 -33.86 18.60 -34.54
CA LEU A 544 -34.84 17.65 -33.99
C LEU A 544 -34.99 16.38 -34.84
N GLN A 545 -34.81 16.47 -36.16
CA GLN A 545 -34.88 15.32 -37.08
C GLN A 545 -33.55 14.57 -37.23
N GLY A 546 -32.42 15.19 -36.84
CA GLY A 546 -31.07 14.60 -36.90
C GLY A 546 -30.55 14.07 -35.56
N GLY A 547 -31.41 13.97 -34.55
CA GLY A 547 -31.10 13.45 -33.20
C GLY A 547 -31.89 12.18 -32.88
N GLY A 548 -31.84 11.19 -33.78
CA GLY A 548 -32.34 9.83 -33.59
C GLY A 548 -31.22 8.84 -33.83
#